data_AF-A0A1I7VDI4-F1
#
_entry.id   AF-A0A1I7VDI4-F1
#
_cell.length_a   1.000
_cell.length_b   1.000
_cell.length_c   1.000
_cell.angle_alpha   90.00
_cell.angle_beta   90.00
_cell.angle_gamma   90.00
#
_symmetry.space_group_name_H-M   'P 1'
#
loop_
_entity.id
_entity.type
_entity.pdbx_description
1 polymer ?
#
loop_
_entity_poly.entity_id
_entity_poly.type
_entity_poly.pdbx_seq_one_letter_code
_entity_poly.pdbx_strand_id
1 'polypeptide(L)'
;MLYWDDGESIVEDFTVYNYFHWLFEFVLIADRATLYITPNHTAIGLVVPKLDVLDIIGYRYNPKLSEVWLNDMPIEIDIQKSHYDRSKNRLLIVKKNLVNIANGKKQTLSWSHQKAFCDNVHC
;
A
#
# COMPACT_ATOMS: atom_id res chain seq x y z
N MET A 1 5.79 -9.40 -4.21
CA MET A 1 7.00 -9.54 -3.38
C MET A 1 8.01 -8.49 -3.81
N LEU A 2 8.89 -8.06 -2.91
CA LEU A 2 9.97 -7.11 -3.18
C LEU A 2 11.23 -7.55 -2.44
N TYR A 3 12.36 -7.59 -3.14
CA TYR A 3 13.70 -7.74 -2.58
C TYR A 3 14.43 -6.40 -2.68
N TRP A 4 15.25 -6.08 -1.68
CA TRP A 4 16.04 -4.85 -1.66
C TRP A 4 17.38 -5.08 -0.97
N ASP A 5 18.47 -4.78 -1.66
CA ASP A 5 19.83 -4.93 -1.19
C ASP A 5 20.68 -3.69 -1.55
N ASP A 6 22.00 -3.84 -1.62
CA ASP A 6 22.92 -2.78 -2.04
C ASP A 6 23.07 -2.67 -3.57
N GLY A 7 22.54 -3.63 -4.33
CA GLY A 7 22.62 -3.69 -5.80
C GLY A 7 24.01 -3.98 -6.36
N GLU A 8 25.02 -4.25 -5.53
CA GLU A 8 26.43 -4.35 -5.94
C GLU A 8 27.11 -5.64 -5.46
N SER A 9 26.80 -6.11 -4.25
CA SER A 9 27.46 -7.27 -3.66
C SER A 9 27.04 -8.58 -4.33
N ILE A 10 27.99 -9.49 -4.51
CA ILE A 10 27.72 -10.83 -5.06
C ILE A 10 27.00 -11.67 -4.01
N VAL A 11 25.87 -12.26 -4.41
CA VAL A 11 25.09 -13.17 -3.55
C VAL A 11 25.61 -14.59 -3.69
N GLU A 12 26.38 -15.05 -2.69
CA GLU A 12 26.83 -16.45 -2.61
C GLU A 12 25.84 -17.33 -1.84
N ASP A 13 25.21 -16.79 -0.79
CA ASP A 13 24.26 -17.51 0.07
C ASP A 13 23.22 -16.55 0.71
N PHE A 14 21.95 -16.76 0.38
CA PHE A 14 20.81 -15.99 0.90
C PHE A 14 20.55 -16.17 2.41
N THR A 15 21.16 -17.15 3.06
CA THR A 15 21.03 -17.34 4.51
C THR A 15 21.89 -16.36 5.32
N VAL A 16 22.94 -15.80 4.69
CA VAL A 16 23.86 -14.84 5.32
C VAL A 16 23.89 -13.49 4.62
N TYR A 17 23.37 -13.40 3.39
CA TYR A 17 23.33 -12.16 2.62
C TYR A 17 22.40 -11.13 3.28
N ASN A 18 22.82 -9.85 3.25
CA ASN A 18 22.10 -8.76 3.89
C ASN A 18 21.11 -8.12 2.91
N TYR A 19 19.83 -8.45 3.03
CA TYR A 19 18.77 -7.91 2.17
C TYR A 19 17.45 -7.78 2.92
N PHE A 20 16.56 -6.91 2.44
CA PHE A 20 15.16 -6.93 2.84
C PHE A 20 14.34 -7.76 1.87
N HIS A 21 13.31 -8.42 2.40
CA HIS A 21 12.29 -9.08 1.59
C HIS A 21 10.91 -8.83 2.19
N TRP A 22 9.98 -8.33 1.37
CA TRP A 22 8.59 -8.12 1.76
C TRP A 22 7.62 -8.90 0.88
N LEU A 23 6.56 -9.38 1.54
CA LEU A 23 5.37 -9.94 0.91
C LEU A 23 4.28 -8.86 0.90
N PHE A 24 3.59 -8.74 -0.24
CA PHE A 24 2.49 -7.81 -0.45
C PHE A 24 1.23 -8.62 -0.66
N GLU A 25 0.18 -8.30 0.08
CA GLU A 25 -1.12 -8.93 -0.04
C GLU A 25 -2.18 -7.83 -0.13
N PHE A 26 -3.03 -7.92 -1.16
CA PHE A 26 -4.13 -6.99 -1.36
C PHE A 26 -5.45 -7.71 -1.17
N VAL A 27 -6.23 -7.23 -0.19
CA VAL A 27 -7.56 -7.77 0.13
C VAL A 27 -8.59 -6.73 -0.24
N LEU A 28 -9.56 -7.14 -1.06
CA LEU A 28 -10.66 -6.32 -1.51
C LEU A 28 -11.98 -6.99 -1.10
N ILE A 29 -12.74 -6.32 -0.25
CA ILE A 29 -14.09 -6.75 0.15
C ILE A 29 -15.10 -5.64 -0.11
N ALA A 30 -16.39 -5.87 0.16
CA ALA A 30 -17.43 -4.94 -0.25
C ALA A 30 -17.30 -3.53 0.36
N ASP A 31 -16.87 -3.41 1.62
CA ASP A 31 -16.82 -2.14 2.37
C ASP A 31 -15.44 -1.46 2.39
N ARG A 32 -14.37 -2.20 2.10
CA ARG A 32 -12.99 -1.69 2.21
C ARG A 32 -12.00 -2.41 1.30
N ALA A 33 -10.86 -1.78 1.11
CA ALA A 33 -9.66 -2.39 0.56
C ALA A 33 -8.50 -2.24 1.55
N THR A 34 -7.62 -3.25 1.59
CA THR A 34 -6.45 -3.28 2.46
C THR A 34 -5.24 -3.83 1.72
N LEU A 35 -4.13 -3.12 1.79
CA LEU A 35 -2.80 -3.57 1.42
C LEU A 35 -2.01 -3.92 2.68
N TYR A 36 -1.57 -5.18 2.77
CA TYR A 36 -0.64 -5.65 3.78
C TYR A 36 0.76 -5.74 3.18
N ILE A 37 1.75 -5.23 3.91
CA ILE A 37 3.18 -5.34 3.55
C ILE A 37 3.88 -5.99 4.74
N THR A 38 4.24 -7.26 4.59
CA THR A 38 4.81 -8.07 5.66
C THR A 38 6.30 -8.30 5.40
N PRO A 39 7.21 -7.90 6.30
CA PRO A 39 8.61 -8.25 6.18
C PRO A 39 8.77 -9.77 6.39
N ASN A 40 9.40 -10.43 5.44
CA ASN A 40 9.79 -11.84 5.52
C ASN A 40 11.28 -12.00 5.85
N HIS A 41 12.10 -11.00 5.49
CA HIS A 41 13.50 -10.88 5.90
C HIS A 41 13.86 -9.40 6.12
N THR A 42 14.76 -9.12 7.06
CA THR A 42 15.20 -7.76 7.40
C THR A 42 16.71 -7.61 7.28
N ALA A 43 17.17 -6.46 6.79
CA ALA A 43 18.59 -6.13 6.71
C ALA A 43 19.02 -5.16 7.82
N ILE A 44 20.33 -5.05 8.00
CA ILE A 44 20.97 -4.05 8.86
C ILE A 44 21.75 -3.07 7.98
N GLY A 45 21.67 -1.77 8.29
CA GLY A 45 22.50 -0.75 7.64
C GLY A 45 22.12 -0.36 6.21
N LEU A 46 21.12 -1.01 5.61
CA LEU A 46 20.59 -0.63 4.30
C LEU A 46 19.59 0.51 4.40
N VAL A 47 19.71 1.47 3.48
CA VAL A 47 18.75 2.58 3.34
C VAL A 47 17.69 2.18 2.33
N VAL A 48 16.43 2.22 2.75
CA VAL A 48 15.27 1.90 1.92
C VAL A 48 14.39 3.15 1.82
N PRO A 49 14.01 3.59 0.61
CA PRO A 49 13.10 4.70 0.45
C PRO A 49 11.71 4.31 0.98
N LYS A 50 10.99 5.31 1.50
CA LYS A 50 9.57 5.13 1.81
C LYS A 50 8.77 5.06 0.52
N LEU A 51 7.66 4.35 0.57
CA LEU A 51 6.71 4.31 -0.54
C LEU A 51 5.86 5.58 -0.50
N ASP A 52 5.67 6.22 -1.64
CA ASP A 52 4.93 7.49 -1.76
C ASP A 52 3.63 7.36 -2.58
N VAL A 53 3.58 6.37 -3.47
CA VAL A 53 2.51 6.20 -4.45
C VAL A 53 2.00 4.77 -4.40
N LEU A 54 0.68 4.63 -4.32
CA LEU A 54 -0.03 3.39 -4.56
C LEU A 54 -0.91 3.56 -5.80
N ASP A 55 -0.69 2.74 -6.81
CA ASP A 55 -1.42 2.76 -8.08
C ASP A 55 -2.06 1.39 -8.33
N ILE A 56 -3.38 1.36 -8.33
CA ILE A 56 -4.17 0.13 -8.35
C ILE A 56 -4.97 0.08 -9.64
N ILE A 57 -4.69 -0.91 -10.47
CA ILE A 57 -5.35 -1.14 -11.75
C ILE A 57 -6.45 -2.18 -11.56
N GLY A 58 -7.59 -1.98 -12.22
CA GLY A 58 -8.76 -2.87 -12.12
C GLY A 58 -9.55 -2.73 -10.81
N TYR A 59 -9.39 -1.61 -10.10
CA TYR A 59 -10.12 -1.29 -8.88
C TYR A 59 -11.57 -0.90 -9.21
N ARG A 60 -12.56 -1.64 -8.68
CA ARG A 60 -13.98 -1.54 -9.10
C ARG A 60 -14.90 -0.83 -8.11
N TYR A 61 -14.37 -0.42 -6.96
CA TYR A 61 -15.15 0.29 -5.95
C TYR A 61 -14.88 1.79 -6.03
N ASN A 62 -15.82 2.60 -5.54
CA ASN A 62 -15.59 4.03 -5.39
C ASN A 62 -14.92 4.27 -4.02
N PRO A 63 -13.64 4.69 -3.97
CA PRO A 63 -12.93 4.82 -2.69
C PRO A 63 -13.33 6.12 -1.97
N LYS A 64 -13.35 6.07 -0.64
CA LYS A 64 -13.48 7.25 0.20
C LYS A 64 -12.09 7.74 0.60
N LEU A 65 -11.50 8.59 -0.24
CA LEU A 65 -10.13 9.08 -0.08
C LEU A 65 -9.89 9.97 1.15
N SER A 66 -10.96 10.45 1.81
CA SER A 66 -10.88 11.11 3.11
C SER A 66 -10.73 10.14 4.28
N GLU A 67 -10.82 8.83 4.01
CA GLU A 67 -10.87 7.73 4.96
C GLU A 67 -9.79 6.73 4.57
N VAL A 68 -8.53 7.10 4.83
CA VAL A 68 -7.36 6.24 4.64
C VAL A 68 -6.68 6.05 5.98
N TRP A 69 -6.29 4.81 6.28
CA TRP A 69 -5.65 4.43 7.53
C TRP A 69 -4.33 3.73 7.26
N LEU A 70 -3.32 4.07 8.04
CA LEU A 70 -2.05 3.38 8.10
C LEU A 70 -1.86 2.83 9.51
N ASN A 71 -1.75 1.51 9.64
CA ASN A 71 -1.63 0.80 10.92
C ASN A 71 -2.71 1.26 11.92
N ASP A 72 -3.97 1.23 11.47
CA ASP A 72 -5.17 1.64 12.22
C ASP A 72 -5.24 3.12 12.63
N MET A 73 -4.26 3.92 12.22
CA MET A 73 -4.25 5.38 12.42
C MET A 73 -4.74 6.10 11.17
N PRO A 74 -5.71 7.03 11.27
CA PRO A 74 -6.15 7.81 10.12
C PRO A 74 -5.01 8.69 9.62
N ILE A 75 -4.86 8.78 8.30
CA ILE A 75 -3.86 9.61 7.64
C ILE A 75 -4.48 10.47 6.54
N GLU A 76 -4.00 11.70 6.41
CA GLU A 76 -4.37 12.58 5.29
C GLU A 76 -3.46 12.29 4.09
N ILE A 77 -4.07 12.06 2.93
CA ILE A 77 -3.35 11.89 1.65
C ILE A 77 -3.34 13.19 0.85
N ASP A 78 -2.52 13.24 -0.21
CA ASP A 78 -2.54 14.36 -1.16
C ASP A 78 -3.79 14.24 -2.06
N ILE A 79 -4.87 14.91 -1.68
CA ILE A 79 -6.15 14.88 -2.42
C ILE A 79 -6.09 15.57 -3.79
N GLN A 80 -5.06 16.39 -4.06
CA GLN A 80 -4.90 17.03 -5.37
C GLN A 80 -4.28 16.06 -6.39
N LYS A 81 -3.49 15.10 -5.93
CA LYS A 81 -2.84 14.08 -6.78
C LYS A 81 -3.55 12.73 -6.74
N SER A 82 -4.17 12.40 -5.60
CA SER A 82 -4.91 11.16 -5.42
C SER A 82 -6.27 11.26 -6.09
N HIS A 83 -6.63 10.27 -6.89
CA HIS A 83 -7.91 10.24 -7.59
C HIS A 83 -8.32 8.82 -7.99
N TYR A 84 -9.60 8.66 -8.28
CA TYR A 84 -10.15 7.44 -8.87
C TYR A 84 -10.69 7.74 -10.27
N ASP A 85 -10.13 7.07 -11.28
CA ASP A 85 -10.61 7.12 -12.66
C ASP A 85 -11.54 5.91 -12.92
N ARG A 86 -12.85 6.15 -12.83
CA ARG A 86 -13.89 5.13 -13.06
C ARG A 86 -13.86 4.59 -14.49
N SER A 87 -13.47 5.39 -15.48
CA SER A 87 -13.42 4.94 -16.88
C SER A 87 -12.34 3.90 -17.11
N LYS A 88 -11.26 3.95 -16.32
CA LYS A 88 -10.12 3.02 -16.37
C LYS A 88 -10.10 2.00 -15.24
N ASN A 89 -11.04 2.08 -14.30
CA ASN A 89 -11.01 1.31 -13.04
C ASN A 89 -9.65 1.43 -12.35
N ARG A 90 -9.13 2.66 -12.21
CA ARG A 90 -7.78 2.90 -11.68
C ARG A 90 -7.82 3.85 -10.49
N LEU A 91 -7.25 3.42 -9.36
CA LEU A 91 -7.15 4.20 -8.13
C LEU A 91 -5.69 4.59 -7.90
N LEU A 92 -5.44 5.89 -7.79
CA LEU A 92 -4.15 6.46 -7.42
C LEU A 92 -4.25 7.10 -6.03
N ILE A 93 -3.41 6.65 -5.09
CA ILE A 93 -3.23 7.25 -3.77
C ILE A 93 -1.80 7.76 -3.66
N VAL A 94 -1.65 9.04 -3.36
CA VAL A 94 -0.35 9.72 -3.28
C VAL A 94 -0.19 10.40 -1.93
N LYS A 95 0.94 10.19 -1.27
CA LYS A 95 1.36 10.95 -0.08
C LYS A 95 2.87 10.81 0.08
N LYS A 96 3.57 11.92 0.32
CA LYS A 96 5.01 11.86 0.65
C LYS A 96 5.22 11.05 1.92
N ASN A 97 6.16 10.10 1.89
CA ASN A 97 6.46 9.16 2.96
C ASN A 97 5.23 8.32 3.38
N LEU A 98 4.36 7.94 2.45
CA LEU A 98 3.11 7.22 2.72
C LEU A 98 3.33 5.99 3.60
N VAL A 99 4.26 5.10 3.23
CA VAL A 99 4.56 3.89 4.02
C VAL A 99 6.06 3.73 4.26
N ASN A 100 6.44 3.54 5.53
CA ASN A 100 7.78 3.09 5.89
C ASN A 100 7.80 1.57 6.02
N ILE A 101 8.26 0.89 4.97
CA ILE A 101 8.35 -0.58 4.93
C ILE A 101 9.61 -1.13 5.61
N ALA A 102 10.61 -0.29 5.87
CA ALA A 102 11.93 -0.68 6.37
C ALA A 102 12.04 -0.78 7.90
N ASN A 103 10.95 -0.53 8.63
CA ASN A 103 10.95 -0.52 10.10
C ASN A 103 10.89 -1.92 10.74
N GLY A 104 10.99 -2.98 9.94
CA GLY A 104 10.91 -4.37 10.40
C GLY A 104 9.53 -4.83 10.89
N LYS A 105 8.49 -4.00 10.74
CA LYS A 105 7.12 -4.32 11.17
C LYS A 105 6.18 -4.42 9.98
N LYS A 106 5.17 -5.29 10.09
CA LYS A 106 4.06 -5.35 9.14
C LYS A 106 3.40 -3.98 9.03
N GLN A 107 3.19 -3.52 7.80
CA GLN A 107 2.43 -2.31 7.49
C GLN A 107 1.06 -2.69 6.94
N THR A 108 0.03 -1.97 7.37
CA THR A 108 -1.36 -2.14 6.91
C THR A 108 -1.86 -0.80 6.43
N LEU A 109 -2.12 -0.66 5.12
CA LEU A 109 -2.73 0.52 4.54
C LEU A 109 -4.14 0.15 4.07
N SER A 110 -5.16 0.84 4.56
CA SER A 110 -6.55 0.53 4.22
C SER A 110 -7.38 1.78 3.93
N TRP A 111 -8.47 1.62 3.20
CA TRP A 111 -9.43 2.69 2.92
C TRP A 111 -10.83 2.13 2.72
N SER A 112 -11.82 2.94 3.08
CA SER A 112 -13.24 2.59 2.94
C SER A 112 -13.70 2.78 1.50
N HIS A 113 -14.74 2.04 1.14
CA HIS A 113 -15.52 2.34 -0.06
C HIS A 113 -16.65 3.31 0.29
N GLN A 114 -16.98 4.19 -0.65
CA GLN A 114 -18.22 4.93 -0.60
C GLN A 114 -19.36 3.92 -0.72
N LYS A 115 -20.26 3.89 0.26
CA LYS A 115 -21.52 3.15 0.12
C LYS A 115 -22.23 3.69 -1.12
N ALA A 116 -22.86 2.81 -1.89
CA ALA A 116 -23.85 3.27 -2.84
C ALA A 116 -24.85 4.14 -2.08
N PHE A 117 -25.15 5.33 -2.59
CA PHE A 117 -26.21 6.14 -2.02
C PHE A 117 -27.52 5.40 -2.32
N CYS A 118 -27.96 4.58 -1.37
CA CYS A 118 -29.26 3.94 -1.42
C CYS A 118 -30.29 5.01 -1.08
N ASP A 119 -30.85 5.66 -2.09
CA ASP A 119 -32.12 6.35 -1.91
C ASP A 119 -33.21 5.31 -1.65
N ASN A 120 -34.33 5.72 -1.03
CA ASN A 120 -35.48 4.87 -0.67
C ASN A 120 -36.11 4.06 -1.83
N VAL A 121 -35.54 4.11 -3.03
CA VAL A 121 -36.06 3.48 -4.22
C VAL A 121 -35.08 2.45 -4.80
N HIS A 122 -33.75 2.60 -4.72
CA HIS A 122 -32.80 1.69 -5.40
C HIS A 122 -31.49 1.47 -4.62
N CYS A 123 -31.07 0.20 -4.53
CA CYS A 123 -29.75 -0.25 -4.09
C CYS A 123 -28.92 -0.71 -5.28
#